data_AF-A0A1C3ERM7-F1
#
_entry.id   AF-A0A1C3ERM7-F1
#
_cell.length_a   1.000
_cell.length_b   1.000
_cell.length_c   1.000
_cell.angle_alpha   90.00
_cell.angle_beta   90.00
_cell.angle_gamma   90.00
#
_symmetry.space_group_name_H-M   'P 1'
#
loop_
_entity.id
_entity.type
_entity.pdbx_description
1 polymer ?
#
loop_
_entity_poly.entity_id
_entity_poly.type
_entity_poly.pdbx_seq_one_letter_code
_entity_poly.pdbx_strand_id
1 'polypeptide(L)' 'MRSVFITLFTALLLSPLAQAHPGHDHSHWSSYAIHAAWIGSVVLAIAVGFSLLKRRNIKNKQEK' A
#
# COMPACT_ATOMS: atom_id res chain seq x y z
N MET A 1 17.68 -10.53 5.33
CA MET A 1 16.20 -10.46 5.38
C MET A 1 15.68 -9.03 5.51
N ARG A 2 16.10 -8.25 6.53
CA ARG A 2 15.69 -6.84 6.68
C ARG A 2 15.96 -5.97 5.44
N SER A 3 17.13 -6.12 4.82
CA SER A 3 17.50 -5.42 3.59
C SER A 3 16.57 -5.74 2.42
N VAL A 4 16.18 -7.00 2.24
CA VAL A 4 15.27 -7.43 1.17
C VAL A 4 13.89 -6.80 1.32
N PHE A 5 13.37 -6.72 2.54
CA PHE A 5 12.10 -6.04 2.81
C PHE A 5 12.16 -4.55 2.50
N ILE A 6 13.25 -3.88 2.88
CA ILE A 6 13.46 -2.46 2.59
C ILE A 6 13.56 -2.26 1.07
N THR A 7 14.35 -3.06 0.36
CA THR A 7 14.50 -2.98 -1.10
C THR A 7 13.16 -3.20 -1.82
N LEU A 8 12.37 -4.21 -1.43
CA LEU A 8 11.05 -4.46 -2.00
C LEU A 8 10.09 -3.30 -1.73
N PHE A 9 10.06 -2.79 -0.49
CA PHE A 9 9.20 -1.67 -0.13
C PHE A 9 9.54 -0.42 -0.93
N THR A 10 10.82 -0.10 -1.08
CA THR A 10 11.27 1.05 -1.89
C THR A 10 10.94 0.85 -3.37
N ALA A 11 11.12 -0.36 -3.92
CA ALA A 11 10.78 -0.65 -5.31
C ALA A 11 9.27 -0.49 -5.58
N LEU A 12 8.40 -0.91 -4.66
CA LEU A 12 6.94 -0.69 -4.78
C LEU A 12 6.56 0.80 -4.76
N LEU A 13 7.24 1.60 -3.94
CA LEU A 13 6.95 3.04 -3.82
C LEU A 13 7.48 3.85 -5.01
N LEU A 14 8.60 3.43 -5.60
CA LEU A 14 9.22 4.12 -6.74
C LEU A 14 8.75 3.61 -8.11
N SER A 15 8.07 2.46 -8.17
CA SER A 15 7.52 1.92 -9.42
C SER A 15 6.67 2.93 -10.20
N PRO A 16 5.83 3.79 -9.58
CA PRO A 16 5.06 4.80 -10.32
C PRO A 16 5.90 5.96 -10.87
N LEU A 17 7.13 6.15 -10.38
CA LEU A 17 8.06 7.18 -10.89
C LEU A 17 8.89 6.68 -12.08
N ALA A 18 8.78 5.39 -12.45
CA ALA A 18 9.34 4.90 -13.70
C ALA A 18 8.58 5.58 -14.85
N GLN A 19 9.23 6.58 -15.43
CA GLN A 19 8.64 7.52 -16.37
C GLN A 19 8.23 6.80 -17.66
N ALA A 20 6.95 6.43 -17.78
CA ALA A 20 6.39 5.96 -19.04
C ALA A 20 6.53 7.08 -20.10
N HIS A 21 6.95 6.73 -21.31
CA HIS A 21 7.08 7.69 -22.41
C HIS A 21 5.75 8.42 -22.70
N PRO A 22 5.77 9.64 -23.27
CA PRO A 22 4.55 10.38 -23.55
C PRO A 22 3.68 9.62 -24.56
N GLY A 23 2.54 9.08 -24.13
CA GLY A 23 1.50 8.59 -25.05
C GLY A 23 0.63 7.40 -24.64
N HIS A 24 0.91 6.62 -23.58
CA HIS A 24 0.23 5.31 -23.46
C HIS A 24 -0.46 4.97 -22.11
N ASP A 25 0.03 5.44 -20.95
CA ASP A 25 -0.35 4.75 -19.68
C ASP A 25 -1.46 5.47 -18.88
N HIS A 26 -1.65 6.78 -19.07
CA HIS A 26 -2.68 7.56 -18.37
C HIS A 26 -3.92 7.89 -19.21
N SER A 27 -3.86 7.67 -20.53
CA SER A 27 -4.96 7.96 -21.46
C SER A 27 -5.92 6.78 -21.63
N HIS A 28 -5.56 5.58 -21.18
CA HIS A 28 -6.45 4.43 -21.25
C HIS A 28 -7.55 4.54 -20.19
N TRP A 29 -8.80 4.27 -20.58
CA TRP A 29 -9.98 4.37 -19.71
C TRP A 29 -9.89 3.53 -18.42
N SER A 30 -9.18 2.39 -18.47
CA SER A 30 -8.97 1.55 -17.28
C SER A 30 -7.91 2.09 -16.32
N SER A 31 -7.13 3.11 -16.72
CA SER A 31 -6.03 3.64 -15.92
C SER A 31 -6.53 4.12 -14.55
N TYR A 32 -7.64 4.84 -14.50
CA TYR A 32 -8.25 5.28 -13.24
C TYR A 32 -8.65 4.12 -12.32
N ALA A 33 -9.19 3.04 -12.88
CA ALA A 33 -9.58 1.86 -12.12
C ALA A 33 -8.35 1.14 -11.52
N ILE A 34 -7.26 1.05 -12.29
CA ILE A 34 -6.00 0.45 -11.83
C ILE A 34 -5.37 1.28 -10.71
N HIS A 35 -5.33 2.61 -10.85
CA HIS A 35 -4.85 3.51 -9.79
C HIS A 35 -5.69 3.40 -8.52
N ALA A 36 -7.02 3.39 -8.67
CA ALA A 36 -7.94 3.23 -7.55
C ALA A 36 -7.77 1.88 -6.84
N ALA A 37 -7.58 0.79 -7.59
CA ALA A 37 -7.32 -0.53 -7.02
C ALA A 37 -6.00 -0.55 -6.24
N TRP A 38 -4.94 0.03 -6.79
CA TRP A 38 -3.64 0.11 -6.13
C TRP A 38 -3.70 0.92 -4.82
N ILE A 39 -4.26 2.14 -4.88
CA ILE A 39 -4.42 3.01 -3.69
C ILE A 39 -5.35 2.34 -2.67
N GLY A 40 -6.47 1.79 -3.11
CA GLY A 40 -7.46 1.14 -2.25
C GLY A 40 -6.88 -0.05 -1.48
N SER A 41 -6.00 -0.84 -2.12
CA SER A 41 -5.28 -1.95 -1.49
C SER A 41 -4.41 -1.48 -0.33
N VAL A 42 -3.68 -0.37 -0.52
CA VAL A 42 -2.82 0.23 0.52
C VAL A 42 -3.65 0.76 1.68
N VAL A 43 -4.75 1.48 1.40
CA VAL A 43 -5.65 2.00 2.44
C VAL A 43 -6.25 0.86 3.26
N LEU A 44 -6.70 -0.21 2.60
CA LEU A 44 -7.26 -1.37 3.29
C LEU A 44 -6.23 -2.04 4.20
N ALA A 45 -5.00 -2.23 3.73
CA ALA A 45 -3.93 -2.81 4.52
C ALA A 45 -3.64 -1.99 5.79
N ILE A 46 -3.58 -0.66 5.67
CA ILE A 46 -3.39 0.25 6.80
C ILE A 46 -4.55 0.15 7.79
N ALA A 47 -5.79 0.18 7.31
CA ALA A 47 -6.99 0.11 8.14
C ALA A 47 -7.06 -1.21 8.93
N VAL A 48 -6.77 -2.34 8.27
CA VAL A 48 -6.73 -3.66 8.91
C VAL A 48 -5.60 -3.70 9.94
N GLY A 49 -4.39 -3.28 9.58
CA GLY A 49 -3.24 -3.23 10.49
C GLY A 49 -3.54 -2.41 11.75
N PHE A 50 -4.11 -1.21 11.59
CA PHE A 50 -4.50 -0.34 12.70
C PHE A 50 -5.59 -0.97 13.59
N SER A 51 -6.61 -1.58 12.97
CA SER A 51 -7.68 -2.28 13.70
C SER A 51 -7.14 -3.41 14.57
N LEU A 52 -6.21 -4.21 14.03
CA LEU A 52 -5.55 -5.28 14.78
C LEU A 52 -4.70 -4.74 15.94
N LEU A 53 -3.91 -3.69 15.72
CA LEU A 53 -3.11 -3.06 16.78
C LEU A 53 -4.01 -2.49 17.89
N LYS A 54 -5.10 -1.81 17.53
CA LYS A 54 -6.08 -1.28 18.50
C LYS A 54 -6.69 -2.40 19.34
N ARG A 55 -7.09 -3.51 18.72
CA ARG A 55 -7.65 -4.68 19.42
C ARG A 55 -6.66 -5.29 20.41
N ARG A 56 -5.37 -5.37 20.05
CA ARG A 56 -4.31 -5.89 20.96
C ARG A 56 -4.13 -4.99 22.17
N ASN A 57 -4.10 -3.66 21.98
CA ASN A 57 -3.96 -2.71 23.08
C ASN A 57 -5.16 -2.74 24.04
N ILE A 58 -6.37 -2.98 23.54
CA ILE A 58 -7.57 -3.15 24.38
C ILE A 58 -7.48 -4.43 25.21
N LYS A 59 -7.10 -5.56 24.61
CA LYS A 59 -6.94 -6.84 25.35
C LYS A 59 -5.88 -6.74 26.45
N ASN A 60 -4.71 -6.18 26.15
CA ASN A 60 -3.64 -5.99 27.12
C ASN A 60 -4.04 -5.07 28.30
N LYS A 61 -5.04 -4.20 28.12
CA LYS A 61 -5.58 -3.34 29.18
C LYS A 61 -6.63 -4.05 30.06
N GLN A 62 -7.25 -5.12 29.57
CA GLN A 62 -8.23 -5.92 30.31
C GLN A 62 -7.58 -7.05 31.13
N GLU A 63 -6.39 -7.50 30.72
CA GLU A 63 -5.60 -8.54 31.40
C GLU A 63 -4.68 -7.99 32.51
N LYS A 64 -4.70 -6.67 32.74
CA LYS A 64 -3.90 -5.98 33.76
C LYS A 64 -4.81 -5.32 34.79
#